data_AF-A0AAW1K198-F1
#
_entry.id   AF-A0AAW1K198-F1
#
_cell.length_a   1.000
_cell.length_b   1.000
_cell.length_c   1.000
_cell.angle_alpha   90.00
_cell.angle_beta   90.00
_cell.angle_gamma   90.00
#
_symmetry.space_group_name_H-M   'P 1'
#
loop_
_entity.id
_entity.type
_entity.pdbx_description
1 polymer ?
#
loop_
_entity_poly.entity_id
_entity_poly.type
_entity_poly.pdbx_seq_one_letter_code
_entity_poly.pdbx_strand_id
1 'polypeptide(L)'
;MLKVKCQTGASHGDGGLAGATRTNMNSWIILFGIFSIVAAQNRYKPAPSPGQVATILRQANDVNPDGSYQWSFEADNGISAQEQGRLGGGNEPAIQAQGGFQYTAPDGAPISLTYVADENGFQPQGAHLPVAPTPPPIPDYILRSIEYNAAHPEPEQRQTRF
;
A
#
# COMPACT_ATOMS: atom_id res chain seq x y z
N MET A 1 -46.40 21.55 51.37
CA MET A 1 -46.03 22.92 50.97
C MET A 1 -45.95 22.95 49.45
N LEU A 2 -47.00 23.51 48.82
CA LEU A 2 -47.10 23.85 47.39
C LEU A 2 -45.89 24.73 46.97
N LYS A 3 -45.37 24.76 45.74
CA LYS A 3 -46.10 24.87 44.46
C LYS A 3 -45.10 24.65 43.31
N VAL A 4 -45.41 23.69 42.44
CA VAL A 4 -44.92 23.64 41.04
C VAL A 4 -45.65 24.75 40.27
N LYS A 5 -44.94 25.48 39.43
CA LYS A 5 -45.51 26.52 38.56
C LYS A 5 -45.21 26.14 37.10
N CYS A 6 -46.22 25.57 36.44
CA CYS A 6 -46.32 25.58 34.98
C CYS A 6 -46.71 27.00 34.52
N GLN A 7 -46.21 27.43 33.37
CA GLN A 7 -47.01 28.23 32.43
C GLN A 7 -46.57 27.97 30.99
N THR A 8 -47.57 27.98 30.12
CA THR A 8 -47.68 27.48 28.76
C THR A 8 -47.97 28.64 27.81
N GLY A 9 -47.58 28.52 26.54
CA GLY A 9 -48.19 29.20 25.37
C GLY A 9 -47.33 30.32 24.79
N ALA A 10 -46.74 30.22 23.59
CA ALA A 10 -47.28 30.09 22.22
C ALA A 10 -47.48 31.44 21.51
N SER A 11 -46.75 31.68 20.41
CA SER A 11 -47.24 32.49 19.28
C SER A 11 -46.51 32.12 17.97
N HIS A 12 -47.32 31.86 16.95
CA HIS A 12 -47.00 31.61 15.54
C HIS A 12 -46.37 32.82 14.82
N GLY A 13 -45.74 32.57 13.66
CA GLY A 13 -45.70 33.56 12.56
C GLY A 13 -44.53 33.41 11.58
N ASP A 14 -44.83 32.91 10.38
CA ASP A 14 -43.99 32.76 9.19
C ASP A 14 -43.43 34.08 8.61
N GLY A 15 -42.41 33.96 7.74
CA GLY A 15 -42.19 34.90 6.62
C GLY A 15 -40.76 35.41 6.48
N GLY A 16 -40.00 34.82 5.53
CA GLY A 16 -38.65 35.27 5.20
C GLY A 16 -38.61 36.52 4.32
N LEU A 17 -37.44 37.19 4.25
CA LEU A 17 -37.03 38.05 3.14
C LEU A 17 -35.50 38.18 3.08
N ALA A 18 -35.03 38.40 1.87
CA ALA A 18 -33.66 38.36 1.37
C ALA A 18 -32.65 39.30 2.07
N GLY A 19 -31.37 38.89 2.04
CA GLY A 19 -30.25 39.73 2.46
C GLY A 19 -28.90 39.13 2.06
N ALA A 20 -28.57 39.21 0.78
CA ALA A 20 -27.24 38.86 0.27
C ALA A 20 -26.17 39.78 0.87
N THR A 21 -25.13 39.20 1.49
CA THR A 21 -23.88 39.90 1.83
C THR A 21 -22.71 39.23 1.11
N ARG A 22 -21.93 40.07 0.45
CA ARG A 22 -20.93 39.77 -0.59
C ARG A 22 -19.62 39.31 0.06
N THR A 23 -19.25 38.04 -0.06
CA THR A 23 -17.93 37.54 0.35
C THR A 23 -16.90 37.86 -0.73
N ASN A 24 -15.86 38.62 -0.36
CA ASN A 24 -14.75 38.95 -1.26
C ASN A 24 -13.69 37.84 -1.20
N MET A 25 -13.49 37.19 -2.34
CA MET A 25 -12.58 36.07 -2.58
C MET A 25 -11.13 36.56 -2.52
N ASN A 26 -10.54 36.70 -1.33
CA ASN A 26 -9.09 36.92 -1.13
C ASN A 26 -8.59 36.60 0.30
N SER A 27 -9.45 36.12 1.21
CA SER A 27 -9.11 35.91 2.63
C SER A 27 -8.56 34.51 2.97
N TRP A 28 -8.36 33.62 1.97
CA TRP A 28 -7.98 32.22 2.21
C TRP A 28 -6.50 31.90 1.90
N ILE A 29 -5.77 32.80 1.22
CA ILE A 29 -4.41 32.50 0.74
C ILE A 29 -3.34 32.66 1.85
N ILE A 30 -3.64 33.40 2.93
CA ILE A 30 -2.66 33.71 3.99
C ILE A 30 -2.58 32.58 5.05
N LEU A 31 -3.58 31.69 5.12
CA LEU A 31 -3.62 30.57 6.07
C LEU A 31 -2.91 29.30 5.58
N PHE A 32 -2.60 29.18 4.28
CA PHE A 32 -1.96 27.98 3.71
C PHE A 32 -0.42 28.07 3.60
N GLY A 33 0.18 29.26 3.79
CA GLY A 33 1.61 29.49 3.54
C GLY A 33 2.58 29.10 4.64
N ILE A 34 2.11 28.62 5.80
CA ILE A 34 2.93 28.40 7.01
C ILE A 34 2.90 26.95 7.53
N PHE A 35 2.44 25.99 6.71
CA PHE A 35 2.36 24.57 7.09
C PHE A 35 3.34 23.67 6.33
N SER A 36 4.49 24.20 5.93
CA SER A 36 5.50 23.41 5.20
C SER A 36 6.89 23.88 5.59
N ILE A 37 7.44 23.27 6.63
CA ILE A 37 8.85 22.89 6.84
C ILE A 37 8.93 22.37 8.29
N VAL A 38 8.47 21.15 8.51
CA VAL A 38 8.94 20.27 9.61
C VAL A 38 8.92 18.85 9.07
N ALA A 39 9.88 18.53 8.21
CA ALA A 39 10.00 17.21 7.61
C ALA A 39 11.45 16.73 7.55
N ALA A 40 12.30 17.03 8.54
CA ALA A 40 13.69 16.57 8.49
C ALA A 40 14.47 16.61 9.80
N GLN A 41 13.86 16.36 10.96
CA GLN A 41 14.66 16.22 12.19
C GLN A 41 14.15 15.03 13.00
N ASN A 42 15.04 14.07 13.22
CA ASN A 42 14.94 12.93 14.15
C ASN A 42 14.29 11.63 13.66
N ARG A 43 14.99 10.88 12.79
CA ARG A 43 14.74 9.45 12.52
C ARG A 43 15.74 8.50 13.20
N TYR A 44 16.60 8.98 14.10
CA TYR A 44 17.49 8.10 14.85
C TYR A 44 16.70 7.41 15.98
N LYS A 45 16.05 6.28 15.67
CA LYS A 45 15.68 5.30 16.69
C LYS A 45 16.92 4.45 16.95
N PRO A 46 17.52 4.47 18.15
CA PRO A 46 18.66 3.62 18.45
C PRO A 46 18.27 2.16 18.22
N ALA A 47 19.17 1.39 17.59
CA ALA A 47 18.96 -0.04 17.40
C ALA A 47 18.72 -0.71 18.76
N PRO A 48 17.74 -1.64 18.86
CA PRO A 48 17.39 -2.26 20.13
C PRO A 48 18.59 -3.02 20.72
N SER A 49 18.88 -2.78 21.99
CA SER A 49 19.95 -3.48 22.72
C SER A 49 19.59 -4.97 22.88
N PRO A 50 20.56 -5.91 22.77
CA PRO A 50 20.32 -7.31 23.06
C PRO A 50 19.69 -7.47 24.45
N GLY A 51 18.50 -8.08 24.53
CA GLY A 51 17.76 -8.29 25.78
C GLY A 51 16.63 -7.29 26.07
N GLN A 52 16.42 -6.27 25.24
CA GLN A 52 15.28 -5.38 25.37
C GLN A 52 14.00 -6.05 24.81
N VAL A 53 13.00 -6.24 25.66
CA VAL A 53 11.67 -6.71 25.25
C VAL A 53 10.96 -5.56 24.53
N ALA A 54 10.52 -5.80 23.30
CA ALA A 54 9.75 -4.81 22.53
C ALA A 54 8.26 -4.87 22.92
N THR A 55 7.62 -3.72 23.01
CA THR A 55 6.18 -3.64 23.30
C THR A 55 5.39 -3.51 22.01
N ILE A 56 4.30 -4.25 21.89
CA ILE A 56 3.38 -4.15 20.75
C ILE A 56 2.55 -2.86 20.89
N LEU A 57 2.65 -1.97 19.91
CA LEU A 57 1.88 -0.73 19.82
C LEU A 57 0.53 -0.95 19.15
N ARG A 58 0.51 -1.77 18.08
CA ARG A 58 -0.69 -2.08 17.32
C ARG A 58 -0.65 -3.53 16.89
N GLN A 59 -1.81 -4.18 16.91
CA GLN A 59 -1.99 -5.52 16.37
C GLN A 59 -3.41 -5.64 15.81
N ALA A 60 -3.54 -6.21 14.62
CA ALA A 60 -4.81 -6.56 14.00
C ALA A 60 -4.71 -7.97 13.43
N ASN A 61 -5.79 -8.73 13.52
CA ASN A 61 -5.90 -10.08 12.98
C ASN A 61 -7.37 -10.33 12.66
N ASP A 62 -7.69 -10.44 11.38
CA ASP A 62 -9.03 -10.72 10.88
C ASP A 62 -8.99 -11.94 9.98
N VAL A 63 -9.92 -12.88 10.23
CA VAL A 63 -10.09 -14.09 9.44
C VAL A 63 -11.53 -14.10 8.94
N ASN A 64 -11.70 -14.13 7.62
CA ASN A 64 -13.00 -14.10 6.98
C ASN A 64 -13.53 -15.52 6.73
N PRO A 65 -14.86 -15.71 6.71
CA PRO A 65 -15.47 -17.02 6.43
C PRO A 65 -15.15 -17.61 5.05
N ASP A 66 -14.77 -16.76 4.10
CA ASP A 66 -14.36 -17.16 2.75
C ASP A 66 -12.93 -17.74 2.68
N GLY A 67 -12.23 -17.82 3.83
CA GLY A 67 -10.85 -18.32 3.91
C GLY A 67 -9.80 -17.25 3.65
N SER A 68 -10.19 -16.00 3.35
CA SER A 68 -9.25 -14.88 3.34
C SER A 68 -8.89 -14.43 4.76
N TYR A 69 -7.71 -13.88 4.93
CA TYR A 69 -7.25 -13.36 6.22
C TYR A 69 -6.38 -12.12 6.01
N GLN A 70 -6.27 -11.33 7.07
CA GLN A 70 -5.30 -10.25 7.17
C GLN A 70 -4.75 -10.18 8.59
N TRP A 71 -3.47 -9.89 8.73
CA TRP A 71 -2.89 -9.59 10.03
C TRP A 71 -1.85 -8.49 9.90
N SER A 72 -1.67 -7.73 10.97
CA SER A 72 -0.58 -6.76 11.08
C SER A 72 -0.16 -6.56 12.52
N PHE A 73 1.10 -6.20 12.73
CA PHE A 73 1.58 -5.73 14.02
C PHE A 73 2.62 -4.61 13.86
N GLU A 74 2.74 -3.80 14.90
CA GLU A 74 3.74 -2.74 15.04
C GLU A 74 4.28 -2.76 16.47
N ALA A 75 5.60 -2.75 16.61
CA ALA A 75 6.31 -2.70 17.88
C ALA A 75 7.01 -1.34 18.08
N ASP A 76 7.23 -0.96 19.33
CA ASP A 76 7.82 0.33 19.73
C ASP A 76 9.24 0.57 19.18
N ASN A 77 10.01 -0.51 19.04
CA ASN A 77 11.33 -0.53 18.44
C ASN A 77 11.35 -0.30 16.92
N GLY A 78 10.20 -0.05 16.29
CA GLY A 78 10.10 0.24 14.84
C GLY A 78 10.07 -1.01 13.96
N ILE A 79 9.89 -2.20 14.54
CA ILE A 79 9.56 -3.40 13.78
C ILE A 79 8.07 -3.38 13.45
N SER A 80 7.72 -3.63 12.19
CA SER A 80 6.33 -3.81 11.78
C SER A 80 6.23 -4.88 10.70
N ALA A 81 5.15 -5.64 10.71
CA ALA A 81 4.85 -6.59 9.66
C ALA A 81 3.35 -6.63 9.37
N GLN A 82 3.00 -6.97 8.14
CA GLN A 82 1.62 -7.13 7.70
C GLN A 82 1.54 -8.14 6.57
N GLU A 83 0.45 -8.89 6.53
CA GLU A 83 0.17 -9.85 5.46
C GLU A 83 -1.32 -9.99 5.27
N GLN A 84 -1.73 -10.22 4.03
CA GLN A 84 -3.07 -10.63 3.67
C GLN A 84 -2.99 -11.85 2.76
N GLY A 85 -3.89 -12.80 2.98
CA GLY A 85 -4.01 -14.01 2.18
C GLY A 85 -5.43 -14.25 1.71
N ARG A 86 -5.56 -14.88 0.55
CA ARG A 86 -6.84 -15.31 -0.03
C ARG A 86 -6.66 -16.60 -0.82
N LEU A 87 -7.73 -17.38 -0.96
CA LEU A 87 -7.75 -18.52 -1.88
C LEU A 87 -7.45 -18.04 -3.31
N GLY A 88 -6.40 -18.58 -3.91
CA GLY A 88 -6.01 -18.36 -5.30
C GLY A 88 -6.94 -19.07 -6.27
N GLY A 89 -6.99 -18.55 -7.50
CA GLY A 89 -7.89 -19.04 -8.56
C GLY A 89 -7.27 -20.06 -9.53
N GLY A 90 -6.18 -20.73 -9.15
CA GLY A 90 -5.47 -21.70 -9.99
C GLY A 90 -6.11 -23.09 -10.07
N ASN A 91 -5.47 -23.99 -10.81
CA ASN A 91 -5.89 -25.39 -10.97
C ASN A 91 -5.85 -26.18 -9.65
N GLU A 92 -5.03 -25.74 -8.70
CA GLU A 92 -4.97 -26.27 -7.33
C GLU A 92 -5.38 -25.15 -6.36
N PRO A 93 -6.33 -25.39 -5.43
CA PRO A 93 -6.74 -24.39 -4.46
C PRO A 93 -5.62 -24.14 -3.43
N ALA A 94 -4.73 -23.21 -3.76
CA ALA A 94 -3.67 -22.74 -2.88
C ALA A 94 -3.98 -21.32 -2.37
N ILE A 95 -3.59 -21.01 -1.14
CA ILE A 95 -3.67 -19.64 -0.62
C ILE A 95 -2.56 -18.81 -1.28
N GLN A 96 -2.93 -17.68 -1.87
CA GLN A 96 -2.02 -16.63 -2.29
C GLN A 96 -1.91 -15.60 -1.18
N ALA A 97 -0.69 -15.27 -0.77
CA ALA A 97 -0.42 -14.30 0.27
C ALA A 97 0.47 -13.16 -0.25
N GLN A 98 0.25 -11.96 0.26
CA GLN A 98 1.11 -10.82 0.01
C GLN A 98 1.30 -10.05 1.30
N GLY A 99 2.51 -9.58 1.54
CA GLY A 99 2.83 -8.94 2.80
C GLY A 99 4.09 -8.10 2.74
N GLY A 100 4.47 -7.59 3.89
CA GLY A 100 5.68 -6.84 4.07
C GLY A 100 6.17 -6.83 5.50
N PHE A 101 7.46 -6.59 5.63
CA PHE A 101 8.19 -6.53 6.89
C PHE A 101 9.15 -5.34 6.86
N GLN A 102 9.27 -4.65 7.99
CA GLN A 102 10.15 -3.52 8.15
C GLN A 102 10.85 -3.62 9.51
N TYR A 103 12.14 -3.31 9.54
CA TYR A 103 12.91 -3.12 10.76
C TYR A 103 13.96 -2.02 10.57
N THR A 104 14.61 -1.63 11.67
CA THR A 104 15.75 -0.71 11.65
C THR A 104 17.02 -1.53 11.81
N ALA A 105 17.95 -1.44 10.85
CA ALA A 105 19.23 -2.13 10.92
C ALA A 105 20.14 -1.50 12.00
N PRO A 106 21.21 -2.20 12.45
CA PRO A 106 22.12 -1.69 13.47
C PRO A 106 22.81 -0.36 13.14
N ASP A 107 22.91 -0.02 11.86
CA ASP A 107 23.43 1.25 11.34
C ASP A 107 22.39 2.39 11.34
N GLY A 108 21.15 2.11 11.77
CA GLY A 108 20.03 3.05 11.77
C GLY A 108 19.29 3.13 10.43
N ALA A 109 19.69 2.36 9.41
CA ALA A 109 19.01 2.35 8.13
C ALA A 109 17.67 1.58 8.22
N PRO A 110 16.56 2.14 7.72
CA PRO A 110 15.32 1.39 7.61
C PRO A 110 15.45 0.31 6.52
N ILE A 111 15.22 -0.95 6.87
CA ILE A 111 15.18 -2.08 5.93
C ILE A 111 13.73 -2.55 5.73
N SER A 112 13.24 -2.39 4.51
CA SER A 112 11.94 -2.89 4.06
C SER A 112 12.07 -4.15 3.20
N LEU A 113 11.05 -5.01 3.32
CA LEU A 113 10.80 -6.16 2.48
C LEU A 113 9.31 -6.20 2.15
N THR A 114 8.98 -6.41 0.88
CA THR A 114 7.64 -6.83 0.44
C THR A 114 7.73 -8.19 -0.22
N TYR A 115 6.64 -8.93 -0.28
CA TYR A 115 6.62 -10.21 -0.97
C TYR A 115 5.24 -10.55 -1.52
N VAL A 116 5.27 -11.41 -2.55
CA VAL A 116 4.12 -12.16 -3.04
C VAL A 116 4.46 -13.65 -2.93
N ALA A 117 3.56 -14.43 -2.36
CA ALA A 117 3.62 -15.88 -2.27
C ALA A 117 2.42 -16.46 -3.02
N ASP A 118 2.68 -17.09 -4.16
CA ASP A 118 1.67 -17.67 -5.04
C ASP A 118 2.15 -19.04 -5.58
N GLU A 119 1.50 -19.52 -6.63
CA GLU A 119 1.83 -20.78 -7.31
C GLU A 119 3.27 -20.81 -7.85
N ASN A 120 3.88 -19.65 -8.09
CA ASN A 120 5.28 -19.52 -8.52
C ASN A 120 6.26 -19.44 -7.33
N GLY A 121 5.77 -19.61 -6.09
CA GLY A 121 6.56 -19.60 -4.88
C GLY A 121 6.66 -18.22 -4.22
N PHE A 122 7.67 -18.07 -3.35
CA PHE A 122 7.91 -16.84 -2.60
C PHE A 122 8.80 -15.87 -3.39
N GLN A 123 8.27 -14.69 -3.67
CA GLN A 123 8.90 -13.66 -4.48
C GLN A 123 9.11 -12.41 -3.62
N PRO A 124 10.28 -12.27 -2.95
CA PRO A 124 10.59 -11.10 -2.14
C PRO A 124 11.16 -9.94 -2.97
N GLN A 125 10.82 -8.72 -2.57
CA GLN A 125 11.41 -7.48 -3.08
C GLN A 125 11.89 -6.62 -1.92
N GLY A 126 13.12 -6.14 -2.01
CA GLY A 126 13.73 -5.26 -1.01
C GLY A 126 15.09 -4.78 -1.48
N ALA A 127 15.45 -3.54 -1.14
CA ALA A 127 16.72 -2.94 -1.58
C ALA A 127 17.97 -3.66 -1.06
N HIS A 128 17.81 -4.46 0.00
CA HIS A 128 18.87 -5.23 0.65
C HIS A 128 19.02 -6.65 0.08
N LEU A 129 18.14 -7.08 -0.83
CA LEU A 129 18.20 -8.41 -1.41
C LEU A 129 19.21 -8.46 -2.56
N PRO A 130 19.88 -9.60 -2.77
CA PRO A 130 20.68 -9.82 -3.97
C PRO A 130 19.80 -9.69 -5.21
N VAL A 131 20.18 -8.78 -6.12
CA VAL A 131 19.56 -8.72 -7.44
C VAL A 131 20.25 -9.77 -8.31
N ALA A 132 19.46 -10.59 -9.02
CA ALA A 132 20.01 -11.52 -9.99
C ALA A 132 20.87 -10.76 -11.01
N PRO A 133 22.02 -11.32 -11.43
CA PRO A 133 22.85 -10.67 -12.44
C PRO A 133 22.04 -10.48 -13.73
N THR A 134 22.25 -9.33 -14.38
CA THR A 134 21.61 -9.07 -15.67
C THR A 134 22.01 -10.16 -16.67
N PRO A 135 21.05 -10.80 -17.36
CA PRO A 135 21.39 -11.80 -18.36
C PRO A 135 22.28 -11.18 -19.45
N PRO A 136 23.23 -11.93 -20.02
CA PRO A 136 24.08 -11.43 -21.08
C PRO A 136 23.24 -10.96 -22.28
N PRO A 137 23.71 -9.96 -23.06
CA PRO A 137 23.01 -9.52 -24.26
C PRO A 137 22.86 -10.68 -25.25
N ILE A 138 21.75 -10.69 -25.98
CA ILE A 138 21.50 -11.67 -27.04
C ILE A 138 22.64 -11.57 -28.07
N PRO A 139 23.31 -12.67 -28.44
CA PRO A 139 24.40 -12.64 -29.41
C PRO A 139 23.97 -12.11 -30.78
N ASP A 140 24.87 -11.38 -31.46
CA ASP A 140 24.60 -10.70 -32.74
C ASP A 140 24.08 -11.63 -33.85
N TYR A 141 24.55 -12.89 -33.88
CA TYR A 141 24.10 -13.87 -34.88
C TYR A 141 22.62 -14.28 -34.71
N ILE A 142 22.09 -14.23 -33.49
CA ILE A 142 20.66 -14.49 -33.24
C ILE A 142 19.83 -13.31 -33.77
N LEU A 143 20.29 -12.07 -33.53
CA LEU A 143 19.63 -10.88 -34.08
C LEU A 143 19.60 -10.94 -35.61
N ARG A 144 20.73 -11.27 -36.26
CA ARG A 144 20.80 -11.47 -37.71
C ARG A 144 19.84 -12.55 -38.20
N SER A 145 19.73 -13.66 -37.46
CA SER A 145 18.82 -14.75 -37.79
C SER A 145 17.35 -14.30 -37.71
N ILE A 146 16.99 -13.50 -36.70
CA ILE A 146 15.64 -12.93 -36.54
C ILE A 146 15.33 -11.96 -37.69
N GLU A 147 16.26 -11.05 -38.02
CA GLU A 147 16.11 -10.11 -39.13
C GLU A 147 15.97 -10.85 -40.47
N TYR A 148 16.77 -11.91 -40.67
CA TYR A 148 16.68 -12.74 -41.87
C TYR A 148 15.31 -13.42 -41.97
N ASN A 149 14.84 -14.07 -40.90
CA ASN A 149 13.53 -14.71 -40.87
C ASN A 149 12.38 -13.72 -41.11
N ALA A 150 12.49 -12.50 -40.54
CA ALA A 150 11.52 -11.44 -40.75
C ALA A 150 11.51 -10.92 -42.20
N ALA A 151 12.67 -10.86 -42.85
CA ALA A 151 12.82 -10.44 -44.24
C ALA A 151 12.48 -11.55 -45.26
N HIS A 152 12.46 -12.82 -44.85
CA HIS A 152 12.24 -13.98 -45.72
C HIS A 152 11.05 -14.83 -45.21
N PRO A 153 9.80 -14.33 -45.33
CA PRO A 153 8.62 -15.12 -44.98
C PRO A 153 8.53 -16.37 -45.85
N GLU A 154 8.12 -17.49 -45.25
CA GLU A 154 7.91 -18.72 -46.02
C GLU A 154 6.82 -18.49 -47.09
N PRO A 155 7.02 -18.99 -48.32
CA PRO A 155 5.97 -18.97 -49.31
C PRO A 155 4.80 -19.83 -48.80
N GLU A 156 3.58 -19.29 -48.89
CA GLU A 156 2.37 -20.01 -48.52
C GLU A 156 2.29 -21.30 -49.35
N GLN A 157 2.62 -22.44 -48.71
CA GLN A 157 2.43 -23.73 -49.33
C GLN A 157 0.92 -23.94 -49.42
N ARG A 158 0.38 -23.66 -50.60
CA ARG A 158 -1.01 -23.93 -50.96
C ARG A 158 -1.29 -25.37 -50.59
N GLN A 159 -1.94 -25.60 -49.44
CA GLN A 159 -2.31 -26.92 -48.97
C GLN A 159 -3.24 -27.51 -50.04
N THR A 160 -2.69 -28.27 -50.97
CA THR A 160 -3.47 -29.14 -51.82
C THR A 160 -4.02 -30.22 -50.89
N ARG A 161 -5.21 -29.94 -50.33
CA ARG A 161 -6.06 -30.95 -49.70
C ARG A 161 -6.29 -32.04 -50.74
N PHE A 162 -5.81 -33.25 -50.42
CA PHE A 162 -6.16 -34.47 -51.14
C PHE A 162 -7.48 -35.03 -50.61
#